data_AF-A0AAW5E1L4-F1
#
_entry.id   AF-A0AAW5E1L4-F1
#
_cell.length_a   1.000
_cell.length_b   1.000
_cell.length_c   1.000
_cell.angle_alpha   90.00
_cell.angle_beta   90.00
_cell.angle_gamma   90.00
#
_symmetry.space_group_name_H-M   'P 1'
#
loop_
_entity.id
_entity.type
_entity.pdbx_description
1 polymer ?
#
loop_
_entity_poly.entity_id
_entity_poly.type
_entity_poly.pdbx_seq_one_letter_code
_entity_poly.pdbx_strand_id
1 'polypeptide(L)'
;MSKVIWKANQVISIETKRKDENRKSNIYVLAQMINKAELLVFNLFKDDNNWEDIDLNEAPILFCTTVTRQFISNSNIFRQKIKPLAGYQPPKYKIDALGMGSRRVTVWKGTANEREILILGKGGGRLIEGDMSTGSYKENIIIPKIPLTDNDTIDKYELTNVRIYSEFNERLYLCYRFGKNVDPLKDLIFDRPIPLEYQEYIDIISS
;
A
#
# COMPACT_ATOMS: atom_id res chain seq x y z
N MET A 1 21.85 -1.31 -14.58
CA MET A 1 20.68 -2.16 -14.24
C MET A 1 19.63 -2.00 -15.33
N SER A 2 19.08 -3.09 -15.84
CA SER A 2 18.03 -3.04 -16.87
C SER A 2 16.76 -2.43 -16.29
N LYS A 3 16.10 -1.55 -17.05
CA LYS A 3 14.85 -0.90 -16.63
C LYS A 3 13.78 -1.98 -16.41
N VAL A 4 13.20 -2.05 -15.22
CA VAL A 4 12.09 -2.96 -14.94
C VAL A 4 10.86 -2.47 -15.71
N ILE A 5 10.48 -3.24 -16.73
CA ILE A 5 9.23 -3.04 -17.47
C ILE A 5 8.14 -3.84 -16.79
N TRP A 6 6.96 -3.22 -16.62
CA TRP A 6 5.78 -3.89 -16.07
C TRP A 6 5.38 -5.07 -16.94
N LYS A 7 5.24 -6.26 -16.34
CA LYS A 7 4.82 -7.46 -17.04
C LYS A 7 3.84 -8.22 -16.14
N ALA A 8 2.64 -8.49 -16.65
CA ALA A 8 1.65 -9.26 -15.93
C ALA A 8 2.20 -10.63 -15.50
N ASN A 9 1.85 -11.02 -14.28
CA ASN A 9 2.32 -12.20 -13.56
C ASN A 9 3.84 -12.28 -13.35
N GLN A 10 4.57 -11.15 -13.44
CA GLN A 10 5.97 -11.11 -13.05
C GLN A 10 6.07 -11.06 -11.52
N VAL A 11 6.68 -12.10 -10.94
CA VAL A 11 7.08 -12.09 -9.54
C VAL A 11 8.34 -11.24 -9.37
N ILE A 12 8.32 -10.37 -8.39
CA ILE A 12 9.38 -9.45 -8.04
C ILE A 12 9.65 -9.46 -6.54
N SER A 13 10.87 -9.11 -6.18
CA SER A 13 11.24 -8.72 -4.83
C SER A 13 11.49 -7.22 -4.82
N ILE A 14 10.97 -6.53 -3.81
CA ILE A 14 11.08 -5.09 -3.64
C ILE A 14 11.88 -4.83 -2.37
N GLU A 15 12.98 -4.07 -2.49
CA GLU A 15 13.69 -3.58 -1.31
C GLU A 15 12.91 -2.39 -0.71
N THR A 16 12.58 -2.49 0.57
CA THR A 16 11.83 -1.47 1.32
C THR A 16 12.69 -0.30 1.78
N LYS A 17 13.97 -0.27 1.42
CA LYS A 17 14.90 0.82 1.74
C LYS A 17 14.80 1.93 0.70
N ARG A 18 14.61 3.18 1.15
CA ARG A 18 14.64 4.33 0.25
C ARG A 18 16.08 4.59 -0.21
N LYS A 19 16.24 5.14 -1.42
CA LYS A 19 17.55 5.41 -2.04
C LYS A 19 18.44 6.35 -1.22
N ASP A 20 17.84 7.18 -0.38
CA ASP A 20 18.44 8.24 0.42
C ASP A 20 18.57 7.90 1.92
N GLU A 21 18.21 6.68 2.33
CA GLU A 21 18.25 6.27 3.74
C GLU A 21 19.36 5.28 4.10
N ASN A 22 19.93 5.47 5.29
CA ASN A 22 20.90 4.54 5.89
C ASN A 22 20.21 3.57 6.88
N ARG A 23 19.27 2.76 6.40
CA ARG A 23 18.73 1.63 7.21
C ARG A 23 19.81 0.60 7.49
N LYS A 24 19.85 0.09 8.73
CA LYS A 24 20.83 -0.90 9.22
C LYS A 24 20.79 -2.23 8.45
N SER A 25 19.61 -2.66 8.04
CA SER A 25 19.38 -3.84 7.21
C SER A 25 18.46 -3.50 6.05
N ASN A 26 18.67 -4.19 4.94
CA ASN A 26 17.76 -4.13 3.80
C ASN A 26 16.66 -5.15 4.06
N ILE A 27 15.39 -4.76 3.90
CA ILE A 27 14.26 -5.68 3.99
C ILE A 27 13.64 -5.79 2.62
N TYR A 28 13.44 -7.02 2.16
CA TYR A 28 12.88 -7.37 0.88
C TYR A 28 11.48 -7.96 1.07
N VAL A 29 10.56 -7.64 0.17
CA VAL A 29 9.19 -8.18 0.15
C VAL A 29 8.87 -8.77 -1.21
N LEU A 30 8.25 -9.95 -1.23
CA LEU A 30 7.74 -10.54 -2.47
C LEU A 30 6.43 -9.90 -2.90
N ALA A 31 6.34 -9.59 -4.19
CA ALA A 31 5.14 -9.12 -4.83
C ALA A 31 5.00 -9.71 -6.24
N GLN A 32 3.78 -9.70 -6.76
CA GLN A 32 3.47 -10.07 -8.13
C GLN A 32 2.79 -8.90 -8.84
N MET A 33 3.33 -8.54 -10.01
CA MET A 33 2.63 -7.67 -10.94
C MET A 33 1.44 -8.44 -11.53
N ILE A 34 0.24 -7.92 -11.42
CA ILE A 34 -0.98 -8.59 -11.92
C ILE A 34 -1.53 -7.85 -13.14
N ASN A 35 -2.44 -6.90 -12.96
CA ASN A 35 -3.01 -6.07 -14.03
C ASN A 35 -2.14 -4.85 -14.35
N LYS A 36 -2.64 -3.91 -15.18
CA LYS A 36 -1.94 -2.63 -15.42
C LYS A 36 -1.81 -1.88 -14.09
N ALA A 37 -0.58 -1.83 -13.57
CA ALA A 37 -0.19 -1.07 -12.38
C ALA A 37 -0.73 -1.58 -11.02
N GLU A 38 -1.30 -2.79 -10.93
CA GLU A 38 -1.68 -3.41 -9.65
C GLU A 38 -0.59 -4.37 -9.14
N LEU A 39 -0.19 -4.20 -7.88
CA LEU A 39 0.73 -5.09 -7.18
C LEU A 39 -0.04 -5.93 -6.15
N LEU A 40 0.12 -7.24 -6.27
CA LEU A 40 -0.23 -8.19 -5.23
C LEU A 40 0.98 -8.37 -4.32
N VAL A 41 0.88 -7.95 -3.06
CA VAL A 41 1.96 -8.07 -2.08
C VAL A 41 1.69 -9.28 -1.21
N PHE A 42 2.69 -10.14 -1.04
CA PHE A 42 2.61 -11.29 -0.15
C PHE A 42 3.18 -10.93 1.22
N ASN A 43 2.69 -11.57 2.27
CA ASN A 43 3.24 -11.45 3.62
C ASN A 43 4.50 -12.33 3.75
N LEU A 44 5.48 -12.04 2.89
CA LEU A 44 6.76 -12.74 2.78
C LEU A 44 7.87 -11.69 2.76
N PHE A 45 8.59 -11.60 3.88
CA PHE A 45 9.67 -10.64 4.09
C PHE A 45 10.97 -11.35 4.45
N LYS A 46 12.09 -10.85 3.95
CA LYS A 46 13.45 -11.34 4.27
C LYS A 46 14.44 -10.18 4.40
N ASP A 47 15.53 -10.41 5.11
CA ASP A 47 16.69 -9.51 5.20
C ASP A 47 17.70 -9.72 4.05
N ASP A 48 17.50 -10.76 3.25
CA ASP A 48 18.19 -10.99 1.98
C ASP A 48 17.20 -11.10 0.81
N ASN A 49 17.74 -11.14 -0.41
CA ASN A 49 16.95 -11.27 -1.63
C ASN A 49 16.94 -12.69 -2.20
N ASN A 50 17.14 -13.71 -1.35
CA ASN A 50 17.19 -15.11 -1.77
C ASN A 50 15.85 -15.79 -1.51
N TRP A 51 15.15 -16.13 -2.60
CA TRP A 51 13.80 -16.71 -2.54
C TRP A 51 13.80 -18.12 -3.13
N GLU A 52 14.30 -19.06 -2.34
CA GLU A 52 14.26 -20.49 -2.66
C GLU A 52 12.97 -21.13 -2.10
N ASP A 53 12.46 -22.15 -2.80
CA ASP A 53 11.34 -23.00 -2.37
C ASP A 53 10.04 -22.27 -1.97
N ILE A 54 9.77 -21.12 -2.59
CA ILE A 54 8.51 -20.39 -2.39
C ILE A 54 7.40 -20.93 -3.30
N ASP A 55 6.32 -21.44 -2.69
CA ASP A 55 5.03 -21.65 -3.37
C ASP A 55 4.07 -20.48 -3.08
N LEU A 56 3.79 -19.67 -4.11
CA LEU A 56 2.86 -18.55 -3.99
C LEU A 56 1.39 -18.97 -3.85
N ASN A 57 1.04 -20.24 -4.06
CA ASN A 57 -0.31 -20.75 -3.80
C ASN A 57 -0.58 -20.93 -2.30
N GLU A 58 0.48 -21.14 -1.50
CA GLU A 58 0.40 -21.27 -0.04
C GLU A 58 0.78 -19.97 0.68
N ALA A 59 1.37 -19.02 -0.04
CA ALA A 59 1.82 -17.75 0.51
C ALA A 59 0.63 -16.87 0.96
N PRO A 60 0.62 -16.39 2.21
CA PRO A 60 -0.39 -15.44 2.67
C PRO A 60 -0.31 -14.14 1.86
N ILE A 61 -1.45 -13.70 1.34
CA ILE A 61 -1.57 -12.39 0.67
C ILE A 61 -1.66 -11.31 1.76
N LEU A 62 -0.84 -10.28 1.62
CA LEU A 62 -0.84 -9.14 2.53
C LEU A 62 -1.89 -8.10 2.10
N PHE A 63 -1.82 -7.64 0.85
CA PHE A 63 -2.83 -6.77 0.22
C PHE A 63 -2.60 -6.66 -1.29
N CYS A 64 -3.54 -6.01 -1.99
CA CYS A 64 -3.45 -5.73 -3.42
C CYS A 64 -3.76 -4.25 -3.67
N THR A 65 -2.83 -3.50 -4.26
CA THR A 65 -2.96 -2.04 -4.46
C THR A 65 -2.49 -1.60 -5.84
N THR A 66 -2.95 -0.43 -6.27
CA THR A 66 -2.47 0.23 -7.49
C THR A 66 -1.26 1.13 -7.18
N VAL A 67 -0.24 1.11 -8.03
CA VAL A 67 0.98 1.93 -7.88
C VAL A 67 1.21 2.82 -9.09
N THR A 68 1.89 3.95 -8.90
CA THR A 68 2.34 4.81 -10.00
C THR A 68 3.50 4.19 -10.77
N ARG A 69 3.73 4.66 -12.00
CA ARG A 69 4.97 4.32 -12.74
C ARG A 69 6.23 4.77 -12.02
N GLN A 70 6.15 5.87 -11.26
CA GLN A 70 7.25 6.39 -10.45
C GLN A 70 7.71 5.38 -9.40
N PHE A 71 6.77 4.64 -8.80
CA PHE A 71 7.12 3.57 -7.86
C PHE A 71 8.09 2.57 -8.49
N ILE A 72 7.81 2.09 -9.71
CA ILE A 72 8.66 1.13 -10.41
C ILE A 72 10.00 1.73 -10.82
N SER A 73 10.04 3.00 -11.24
CA SER A 73 11.30 3.64 -11.66
C SER A 73 12.23 3.96 -10.50
N ASN A 74 11.66 4.22 -9.32
CA ASN A 74 12.42 4.70 -8.17
C ASN A 74 12.75 3.60 -7.16
N SER A 75 11.98 2.50 -7.15
CA SER A 75 12.23 1.36 -6.27
C SER A 75 13.40 0.48 -6.75
N ASN A 76 14.09 -0.13 -5.79
CA ASN A 76 15.02 -1.22 -6.08
C ASN A 76 14.20 -2.53 -6.19
N ILE A 77 14.00 -2.98 -7.44
CA ILE A 77 13.16 -4.13 -7.76
C ILE A 77 14.00 -5.20 -8.45
N PHE A 78 13.86 -6.44 -7.99
CA PHE A 78 14.56 -7.61 -8.50
C PHE A 78 13.56 -8.61 -9.06
N ARG A 79 13.75 -9.05 -10.30
CA ARG A 79 12.90 -10.08 -10.91
C ARG A 79 13.22 -11.44 -10.30
N GLN A 80 12.19 -12.18 -9.92
CA GLN A 80 12.33 -13.51 -9.34
C GLN A 80 11.89 -14.58 -10.32
N LYS A 81 12.58 -15.72 -10.32
CA LYS A 81 12.23 -16.91 -11.11
C LYS A 81 11.28 -17.83 -10.31
N ILE A 82 10.25 -17.23 -9.73
CA ILE A 82 9.23 -17.93 -8.93
C ILE A 82 7.98 -18.08 -9.78
N LYS A 83 7.30 -19.22 -9.66
CA LYS A 83 6.02 -19.44 -10.34
C LYS A 83 4.98 -18.47 -9.77
N PRO A 84 4.33 -17.63 -10.61
CA PRO A 84 3.32 -16.69 -10.12
C PRO A 84 2.09 -17.41 -9.59
N LEU A 85 1.37 -16.77 -8.66
CA LEU A 85 0.01 -17.15 -8.29
C LEU A 85 -0.90 -16.99 -9.52
N ALA A 86 -1.38 -18.12 -10.04
CA ALA A 86 -2.20 -18.15 -11.25
C ALA A 86 -3.68 -17.89 -10.90
N GLY A 87 -4.37 -17.17 -11.78
CA GLY A 87 -5.83 -16.99 -11.66
C GLY A 87 -6.29 -16.07 -10.54
N TYR A 88 -5.38 -15.39 -9.83
CA TYR A 88 -5.75 -14.41 -8.80
C TYR A 88 -6.69 -13.33 -9.36
N GLN A 89 -7.82 -13.14 -8.70
CA GLN A 89 -8.79 -12.11 -9.02
C GLN A 89 -8.64 -10.95 -8.02
N PRO A 90 -8.26 -9.75 -8.45
CA PRO A 90 -8.15 -8.60 -7.56
C PRO A 90 -9.48 -8.30 -6.84
N PRO A 91 -9.45 -7.76 -5.62
CA PRO A 91 -10.66 -7.42 -4.88
C PRO A 91 -11.53 -6.43 -5.65
N LYS A 92 -12.82 -6.77 -5.82
CA LYS A 92 -13.82 -5.91 -6.47
C LYS A 92 -14.23 -4.72 -5.62
N TYR A 93 -14.16 -4.88 -4.30
CA TYR A 93 -14.56 -3.87 -3.34
C TYR A 93 -13.33 -3.09 -2.85
N LYS A 94 -13.41 -1.77 -2.92
CA LYS A 94 -12.36 -0.84 -2.45
C LYS A 94 -13.00 0.33 -1.72
N ILE A 95 -12.21 0.98 -0.87
CA ILE A 95 -12.62 2.16 -0.13
C ILE A 95 -12.23 3.40 -0.92
N ASP A 96 -13.21 4.24 -1.22
CA ASP A 96 -12.99 5.56 -1.79
C ASP A 96 -13.12 6.64 -0.72
N ALA A 97 -12.17 7.58 -0.68
CA ALA A 97 -12.16 8.64 0.33
C ALA A 97 -13.34 9.62 0.13
N LEU A 98 -13.97 10.07 1.21
CA LEU A 98 -15.15 10.93 1.10
C LEU A 98 -14.80 12.40 0.86
N GLY A 99 -15.58 13.02 -0.03
CA GLY A 99 -15.63 14.46 -0.25
C GLY A 99 -14.53 14.99 -1.16
N MET A 100 -14.84 16.07 -1.88
CA MET A 100 -13.85 16.83 -2.63
C MET A 100 -13.11 17.83 -1.73
N GLY A 101 -11.84 18.07 -2.04
CA GLY A 101 -10.98 19.03 -1.35
C GLY A 101 -9.92 18.36 -0.49
N SER A 102 -9.47 19.08 0.53
CA SER A 102 -8.46 18.62 1.47
C SER A 102 -8.75 19.15 2.87
N ARG A 103 -8.18 18.49 3.88
CA ARG A 103 -8.28 18.88 5.28
C ARG A 103 -6.92 18.76 5.96
N ARG A 104 -6.69 19.59 6.97
CA ARG A 104 -5.52 19.47 7.85
C ARG A 104 -5.81 18.47 8.96
N VAL A 105 -4.86 17.57 9.19
CA VAL A 105 -4.88 16.60 10.29
C VAL A 105 -3.65 16.85 11.15
N THR A 106 -3.85 17.08 12.44
CA THR A 106 -2.77 17.20 13.41
C THR A 106 -2.54 15.86 14.09
N VAL A 107 -1.32 15.32 13.98
CA VAL A 107 -0.91 14.08 14.66
C VAL A 107 0.05 14.40 15.81
N TRP A 108 0.02 13.56 16.84
CA TRP A 108 0.84 13.68 18.06
C TRP A 108 0.79 15.06 18.73
N LYS A 109 -0.41 15.64 18.78
CA LYS A 109 -0.67 16.97 19.34
C LYS A 109 -0.11 17.12 20.75
N GLY A 110 0.62 18.21 21.02
CA GLY A 110 1.25 18.53 22.29
C GLY A 110 2.56 17.79 22.57
N THR A 111 3.10 17.05 21.61
CA THR A 111 4.40 16.36 21.73
C THR A 111 5.47 17.05 20.88
N ALA A 112 6.75 16.74 21.13
CA ALA A 112 7.86 17.21 20.29
C ALA A 112 7.77 16.73 18.83
N ASN A 113 6.98 15.69 18.56
CA ASN A 113 6.79 15.13 17.23
C ASN A 113 5.54 15.67 16.52
N GLU A 114 4.81 16.64 17.08
CA GLU A 114 3.59 17.17 16.45
C GLU A 114 3.82 17.52 14.97
N ARG A 115 2.91 17.06 14.12
CA ARG A 115 2.90 17.38 12.67
C ARG A 115 1.49 17.73 12.25
N GLU A 116 1.41 18.66 11.30
CA GLU A 116 0.17 18.97 10.59
C GLU A 116 0.31 18.56 9.13
N ILE A 117 -0.65 17.80 8.63
CA ILE A 117 -0.58 17.18 7.30
C ILE A 117 -1.84 17.51 6.52
N LEU A 118 -1.68 17.81 5.24
CA LEU A 118 -2.81 18.00 4.33
C LEU A 118 -3.23 16.65 3.72
N ILE A 119 -4.43 16.20 4.04
CA ILE A 119 -5.01 14.96 3.50
C ILE A 119 -6.15 15.29 2.55
N LEU A 120 -6.21 14.59 1.42
CA LEU A 120 -7.32 14.74 0.47
C LEU A 120 -8.61 14.16 1.04
N GLY A 121 -9.72 14.86 0.80
CA GLY A 121 -11.05 14.51 1.30
C GLY A 121 -11.42 15.19 2.61
N LYS A 122 -12.63 14.89 3.08
CA LYS A 122 -13.26 15.45 4.29
C LYS A 122 -13.26 14.50 5.49
N GLY A 123 -12.58 13.36 5.38
CA GLY A 123 -12.53 12.30 6.41
C GLY A 123 -13.55 11.19 6.17
N GLY A 124 -13.17 9.97 6.54
CA GLY A 124 -13.88 8.74 6.26
C GLY A 124 -13.84 8.31 4.79
N GLY A 125 -14.51 7.19 4.51
CA GLY A 125 -14.59 6.60 3.18
C GLY A 125 -15.93 5.94 2.90
N ARG A 126 -16.19 5.64 1.63
CA ARG A 126 -17.32 4.85 1.15
C ARG A 126 -16.81 3.54 0.57
N LEU A 127 -17.55 2.45 0.78
CA LEU A 127 -17.26 1.18 0.13
C LEU A 127 -17.92 1.18 -1.24
N ILE A 128 -17.12 0.99 -2.28
CA ILE A 128 -17.59 0.87 -3.66
C ILE A 128 -17.22 -0.48 -4.23
N GLU A 129 -18.05 -0.96 -5.14
CA GLU A 129 -17.72 -2.02 -6.07
C GLU A 129 -17.34 -1.37 -7.40
N GLY A 130 -16.14 -1.67 -7.88
CA GLY A 130 -15.63 -1.11 -9.13
C GLY A 130 -14.94 -2.16 -9.98
N ASP A 131 -15.30 -2.20 -11.27
CA ASP A 131 -14.55 -2.95 -12.26
C ASP A 131 -13.42 -2.08 -12.83
N MET A 132 -12.25 -2.14 -12.19
CA MET A 132 -11.04 -1.45 -12.63
C MET A 132 -10.50 -1.98 -13.98
N SER A 133 -11.05 -3.07 -14.53
CA SER A 133 -10.56 -3.70 -15.76
C SER A 133 -11.11 -3.05 -17.04
N THR A 134 -12.25 -2.39 -16.99
CA THR A 134 -12.97 -1.92 -18.20
C THR A 134 -12.81 -0.43 -18.50
N GLY A 135 -12.16 0.35 -17.62
CA GLY A 135 -11.96 1.79 -17.84
C GLY A 135 -13.25 2.63 -17.81
N SER A 136 -14.40 2.01 -17.55
CA SER A 136 -15.67 2.69 -17.32
C SER A 136 -15.95 2.71 -15.82
N TYR A 137 -15.90 3.89 -15.22
CA TYR A 137 -16.17 4.13 -13.80
C TYR A 137 -17.69 3.95 -13.52
N LYS A 138 -18.17 2.71 -13.52
CA LYS A 138 -19.45 2.38 -12.87
C LYS A 138 -19.13 1.95 -11.45
N GLU A 139 -19.13 2.92 -10.54
CA GLU A 139 -19.01 2.68 -9.12
C GLU A 139 -20.41 2.36 -8.56
N ASN A 140 -20.63 1.11 -8.15
CA ASN A 140 -21.79 0.81 -7.31
C ASN A 140 -21.41 1.13 -5.87
N ILE A 141 -22.09 2.08 -5.25
CA ILE A 141 -21.89 2.40 -3.84
C ILE A 141 -22.55 1.30 -3.01
N ILE A 142 -21.73 0.56 -2.25
CA ILE A 142 -22.19 -0.51 -1.36
C ILE A 142 -22.45 0.03 0.05
N ILE A 143 -21.51 0.85 0.56
CA ILE A 143 -21.66 1.55 1.84
C ILE A 143 -21.36 3.04 1.57
N PRO A 144 -22.36 3.94 1.62
CA PRO A 144 -22.18 5.34 1.24
C PRO A 144 -21.28 6.12 2.21
N LYS A 145 -21.20 5.68 3.47
CA LYS A 145 -20.29 6.21 4.47
C LYS A 145 -19.99 5.11 5.48
N ILE A 146 -18.77 4.61 5.48
CA ILE A 146 -18.31 3.61 6.45
C ILE A 146 -18.23 4.31 7.82
N PRO A 147 -18.88 3.79 8.88
CA PRO A 147 -18.74 4.33 10.22
C PRO A 147 -17.27 4.33 10.65
N LEU A 148 -16.80 5.40 11.31
CA LEU A 148 -15.40 5.48 11.76
C LEU A 148 -15.03 4.38 12.78
N THR A 149 -16.03 3.79 13.43
CA THR A 149 -15.89 2.69 14.39
C THR A 149 -15.93 1.30 13.74
N ASP A 150 -16.23 1.20 12.45
CA ASP A 150 -16.32 -0.08 11.72
C ASP A 150 -14.92 -0.53 11.27
N ASN A 151 -14.13 -1.00 12.24
CA ASN A 151 -12.75 -1.39 11.99
C ASN A 151 -12.65 -2.61 11.06
N ASP A 152 -13.60 -3.53 11.12
CA ASP A 152 -13.59 -4.74 10.30
C ASP A 152 -13.70 -4.40 8.81
N THR A 153 -14.61 -3.48 8.44
CA THR A 153 -14.73 -3.01 7.06
C THR A 153 -13.49 -2.22 6.63
N ILE A 154 -13.01 -1.30 7.48
CA ILE A 154 -11.86 -0.46 7.15
C ILE A 154 -10.60 -1.32 6.95
N ASP A 155 -10.38 -2.32 7.80
CA ASP A 155 -9.17 -3.16 7.75
C ASP A 155 -9.21 -4.14 6.57
N LYS A 156 -10.40 -4.67 6.25
CA LYS A 156 -10.59 -5.66 5.18
C LYS A 156 -10.33 -5.13 3.77
N TYR A 157 -10.68 -3.87 3.49
CA TYR A 157 -10.65 -3.34 2.13
C TYR A 157 -9.51 -2.32 1.95
N GLU A 158 -8.89 -2.35 0.77
CA GLU A 158 -7.87 -1.39 0.37
C GLU A 158 -8.49 -0.12 -0.19
N LEU A 159 -7.75 0.99 -0.08
CA LEU A 159 -8.13 2.27 -0.70
C LEU A 159 -8.04 2.21 -2.23
N THR A 160 -8.82 3.05 -2.90
CA THR A 160 -8.71 3.31 -4.36
C THR A 160 -7.46 4.11 -4.73
N ASN A 161 -6.80 4.73 -3.74
CA ASN A 161 -5.62 5.57 -3.93
C ASN A 161 -4.49 4.85 -4.69
N VAL A 162 -3.97 5.51 -5.72
CA VAL A 162 -2.76 5.09 -6.42
C VAL A 162 -1.54 5.48 -5.59
N ARG A 163 -0.68 4.51 -5.30
CA ARG A 163 0.46 4.66 -4.40
C ARG A 163 1.72 5.19 -5.07
N ILE A 164 2.45 6.06 -4.40
CA ILE A 164 3.69 6.69 -4.90
C ILE A 164 4.93 6.09 -4.23
N TYR A 165 6.12 6.33 -4.80
CA TYR A 165 7.35 5.66 -4.37
C TYR A 165 7.63 5.75 -2.87
N SER A 166 7.81 6.96 -2.35
CA SER A 166 8.31 7.17 -1.00
C SER A 166 7.36 6.62 0.06
N GLU A 167 6.08 7.00 0.02
CA GLU A 167 5.09 6.55 0.99
C GLU A 167 4.86 5.04 0.92
N PHE A 168 4.77 4.48 -0.28
CA PHE A 168 4.44 3.07 -0.41
C PHE A 168 5.59 2.17 0.02
N ASN A 169 6.83 2.58 -0.28
CA ASN A 169 8.02 1.88 0.17
C ASN A 169 8.10 1.86 1.70
N GLU A 170 7.77 2.97 2.36
CA GLU A 170 7.69 3.02 3.81
C GLU A 170 6.53 2.18 4.37
N ARG A 171 5.34 2.21 3.73
CA ARG A 171 4.22 1.32 4.11
C ARG A 171 4.63 -0.16 4.10
N LEU A 172 5.40 -0.60 3.09
CA LEU A 172 5.89 -1.98 3.02
C LEU A 172 6.81 -2.33 4.20
N TYR A 173 7.69 -1.40 4.59
CA TYR A 173 8.55 -1.58 5.76
C TYR A 173 7.76 -1.60 7.07
N LEU A 174 6.76 -0.74 7.22
CA LEU A 174 5.87 -0.77 8.37
C LEU A 174 5.11 -2.11 8.44
N CYS A 175 4.64 -2.65 7.31
CA CYS A 175 4.00 -3.97 7.30
C CYS A 175 4.93 -5.09 7.80
N TYR A 176 6.22 -5.05 7.41
CA TYR A 176 7.23 -5.94 7.98
C TYR A 176 7.37 -5.77 9.49
N ARG A 177 7.50 -4.53 9.97
CA ARG A 177 7.68 -4.20 11.39
C ARG A 177 6.50 -4.63 12.26
N PHE A 178 5.28 -4.51 11.75
CA PHE A 178 4.05 -4.87 12.45
C PHE A 178 3.58 -6.31 12.19
N GLY A 179 4.16 -7.02 11.22
CA GLY A 179 3.77 -8.38 10.83
C GLY A 179 2.37 -8.50 10.23
N LYS A 180 1.77 -7.39 9.78
CA LYS A 180 0.39 -7.33 9.25
C LYS A 180 0.23 -6.18 8.26
N ASN A 181 -0.90 -6.17 7.54
CA ASN A 181 -1.26 -5.05 6.68
C ASN A 181 -1.55 -3.81 7.53
N VAL A 182 -0.66 -2.83 7.45
CA VAL A 182 -0.87 -1.48 7.99
C VAL A 182 -0.92 -0.49 6.84
N ASP A 183 -1.73 0.56 6.98
CA ASP A 183 -1.90 1.59 5.97
C ASP A 183 -2.07 2.96 6.64
N PRO A 184 -0.96 3.67 6.88
CA PRO A 184 -1.01 4.97 7.55
C PRO A 184 -1.91 5.99 6.84
N LEU A 185 -2.03 5.94 5.50
CA LEU A 185 -2.96 6.81 4.77
C LEU A 185 -4.41 6.49 5.11
N LYS A 186 -4.76 5.20 5.20
CA LYS A 186 -6.11 4.77 5.58
C LYS A 186 -6.42 5.18 7.01
N ASP A 187 -5.46 5.02 7.92
CA ASP A 187 -5.61 5.45 9.31
C ASP A 187 -5.83 6.97 9.41
N LEU A 188 -5.10 7.77 8.62
CA LEU A 188 -5.31 9.22 8.51
C LEU A 188 -6.68 9.58 7.92
N ILE A 189 -7.14 8.88 6.88
CA ILE A 189 -8.45 9.14 6.26
C ILE A 189 -9.58 8.88 7.26
N PHE A 190 -9.46 7.85 8.09
CA PHE A 190 -10.49 7.45 9.05
C PHE A 190 -10.30 8.01 10.47
N ASP A 191 -9.42 9.00 10.65
CA ASP A 191 -9.16 9.65 11.95
C ASP A 191 -8.75 8.65 13.05
N ARG A 192 -8.06 7.58 12.66
CA ARG A 192 -7.53 6.60 13.61
C ARG A 192 -6.28 7.12 14.30
N PRO A 193 -5.98 6.66 15.53
CA PRO A 193 -4.75 7.00 16.21
C PRO A 193 -3.53 6.63 15.36
N ILE A 194 -2.62 7.59 15.19
CA ILE A 194 -1.37 7.40 14.45
C ILE A 194 -0.24 7.07 15.44
N PRO A 195 0.30 5.84 15.44
CA PRO A 195 1.42 5.49 16.31
C PRO A 195 2.71 6.23 15.90
N LEU A 196 3.62 6.47 16.84
CA LEU A 196 4.89 7.16 16.56
C LEU A 196 5.78 6.37 15.59
N GLU A 197 5.59 5.06 15.52
CA GLU A 197 6.25 4.19 14.54
C GLU A 197 5.96 4.59 13.09
N TYR A 198 4.87 5.33 12.83
CA TYR A 198 4.57 5.87 11.50
C TYR A 198 5.29 7.21 11.22
N GLN A 199 6.16 7.69 12.11
CA GLN A 199 6.82 8.99 11.98
C GLN A 199 7.45 9.23 10.61
N GLU A 200 8.24 8.27 10.13
CA GLU A 200 8.88 8.40 8.81
C GLU A 200 7.88 8.51 7.67
N TYR A 201 6.80 7.72 7.72
CA TYR A 201 5.72 7.82 6.73
C TYR A 201 5.07 9.21 6.74
N ILE A 202 4.82 9.76 7.94
CA ILE A 202 4.24 11.08 8.11
C ILE A 202 5.18 12.17 7.60
N ASP A 203 6.46 12.09 7.95
CA ASP A 203 7.47 13.05 7.47
C ASP A 203 7.55 13.01 5.93
N ILE A 204 7.47 11.83 5.31
CA ILE A 204 7.41 11.65 3.84
C ILE A 204 6.24 12.40 3.19
N ILE A 205 5.02 12.25 3.73
CA ILE A 205 3.82 12.84 3.10
C ILE A 205 3.59 14.32 3.47
N SER A 206 4.33 14.82 4.46
CA SER A 206 4.32 16.22 4.88
C SER A 206 5.38 17.09 4.19
N SER A 207 6.34 16.46 3.50
CA SER A 207 7.41 17.10 2.73
C SER A 207 6.95 17.53 1.33
#